data_AF-A0A4Y8LF86-F1
#
_entry.id   AF-A0A4Y8LF86-F1
#
_cell.length_a   1.000
_cell.length_b   1.000
_cell.length_c   1.000
_cell.angle_alpha   90.00
_cell.angle_beta   90.00
_cell.angle_gamma   90.00
#
_symmetry.space_group_name_H-M   'P 1'
#
loop_
_entity.id
_entity.type
_entity.pdbx_description
1 polymer ?
#
loop_
_entity_poly.entity_id
_entity_poly.type
_entity_poly.pdbx_seq_one_letter_code
_entity_poly.pdbx_strand_id
1 'polypeptide(L)'
;MENHLSSFHNFDNALAEVGLLIKFANDFEKNPLEYAALNKSALLLLTAKFEVFVEDVVREYIEEINLMNLTNLLISDQLKMKHSVTRIKEILDIIEHPNKEEQRMEVFKEIAKLWSSKAENFDSLNIPNKFNYGKHGSKEMEKLFKNIEIENVFETIKLYTDQNDSMISGGEIIDLRGIINNITNQRNKISHQDETPNITHKEIADYASYLNRFSKELCTYLEASLLLLQQQFDTSRQAASGQETAI
;
A
#
# COMPACT_ATOMS: atom_id res chain seq x y z
N MET A 1 -2.62 10.02 17.52
CA MET A 1 -2.82 10.35 16.11
C MET A 1 -4.00 9.54 15.63
N GLU A 2 -5.06 10.20 15.21
CA GLU A 2 -6.12 9.53 14.45
C GLU A 2 -5.54 9.23 13.06
N ASN A 3 -5.63 7.98 12.58
CA ASN A 3 -5.26 7.65 11.20
C ASN A 3 -6.20 8.42 10.26
N HIS A 4 -5.65 9.27 9.40
CA HIS A 4 -6.37 10.07 8.42
C HIS A 4 -6.58 9.33 7.10
N LEU A 5 -5.80 8.28 6.83
CA LEU A 5 -5.96 7.45 5.63
C LEU A 5 -7.23 6.59 5.69
N SER A 6 -8.15 6.84 4.76
CA SER A 6 -9.49 6.21 4.74
C SER A 6 -9.42 4.70 4.49
N SER A 7 -8.39 4.26 3.76
CA SER A 7 -8.08 2.86 3.46
C SER A 7 -7.97 2.01 4.72
N PHE A 8 -7.38 2.55 5.80
CA PHE A 8 -7.28 1.84 7.07
C PHE A 8 -8.65 1.60 7.71
N HIS A 9 -9.51 2.63 7.76
CA HIS A 9 -10.86 2.51 8.30
C HIS A 9 -11.70 1.54 7.48
N ASN A 10 -11.57 1.56 6.16
CA ASN A 10 -12.23 0.60 5.26
C ASN A 10 -11.75 -0.84 5.51
N PHE A 11 -10.46 -1.03 5.77
CA PHE A 11 -9.91 -2.33 6.12
C PHE A 11 -10.38 -2.81 7.50
N ASP A 12 -10.37 -1.95 8.51
CA ASP A 12 -10.84 -2.28 9.87
C ASP A 12 -12.34 -2.68 9.86
N ASN A 13 -13.16 -1.96 9.09
CA ASN A 13 -14.55 -2.36 8.85
C ASN A 13 -14.66 -3.72 8.16
N ALA A 14 -13.79 -4.01 7.18
CA ALA A 14 -13.75 -5.32 6.53
C ALA A 14 -13.29 -6.45 7.47
N LEU A 15 -12.45 -6.16 8.46
CA LEU A 15 -12.08 -7.12 9.49
C LEU A 15 -13.25 -7.51 10.38
N ALA A 16 -14.25 -6.62 10.56
CA ALA A 16 -15.49 -6.99 11.23
C ALA A 16 -16.28 -8.06 10.45
N GLU A 17 -16.32 -7.98 9.12
CA GLU A 17 -16.92 -9.01 8.25
C GLU A 17 -16.20 -10.36 8.40
N VAL A 18 -14.86 -10.33 8.42
CA VAL A 18 -14.03 -11.52 8.67
C VAL A 18 -14.29 -12.08 10.07
N GLY A 19 -14.42 -11.21 11.08
CA GLY A 19 -14.73 -11.59 12.45
C GLY A 19 -16.06 -12.31 12.61
N LEU A 20 -17.08 -11.94 11.83
CA LEU A 20 -18.36 -12.67 11.78
C LEU A 20 -18.18 -14.10 11.28
N LEU A 21 -17.39 -14.29 10.20
CA LEU A 21 -17.13 -15.61 9.64
C LEU A 21 -16.32 -16.49 10.62
N ILE A 22 -15.32 -15.90 11.29
CA ILE A 22 -14.53 -16.58 12.33
C ILE A 22 -15.45 -17.02 13.48
N LYS A 23 -16.35 -16.15 13.93
CA LYS A 23 -17.32 -16.46 15.00
C LYS A 23 -18.23 -17.62 14.59
N PHE A 24 -18.80 -17.57 13.39
CA PHE A 24 -19.62 -18.68 12.89
C PHE A 24 -18.81 -19.97 12.76
N ALA A 25 -17.58 -19.91 12.27
CA ALA A 25 -16.74 -21.10 12.20
C ALA A 25 -16.56 -21.73 13.58
N ASN A 26 -16.29 -20.94 14.61
CA ASN A 26 -16.22 -21.44 15.98
C ASN A 26 -17.54 -22.10 16.44
N ASP A 27 -18.70 -21.50 16.14
CA ASP A 27 -20.01 -22.07 16.50
C ASP A 27 -20.28 -23.43 15.80
N PHE A 28 -19.71 -23.62 14.60
CA PHE A 28 -19.84 -24.84 13.79
C PHE A 28 -18.61 -25.77 13.87
N GLU A 29 -17.71 -25.62 14.83
CA GLU A 29 -16.46 -26.41 14.93
C GLU A 29 -16.70 -27.93 14.90
N LYS A 30 -17.83 -28.39 15.43
CA LYS A 30 -18.22 -29.82 15.45
C LYS A 30 -18.77 -30.34 14.13
N ASN A 31 -19.02 -29.46 13.15
CA ASN A 31 -19.50 -29.83 11.83
C ASN A 31 -18.42 -29.56 10.77
N PRO A 32 -17.71 -30.60 10.30
CA PRO A 32 -16.53 -30.43 9.45
C PRO A 32 -16.79 -29.67 8.15
N LEU A 33 -17.96 -29.82 7.54
CA LEU A 33 -18.25 -29.21 6.25
C LEU A 33 -18.48 -27.71 6.40
N GLU A 34 -19.37 -27.30 7.31
CA GLU A 34 -19.64 -25.89 7.62
C GLU A 34 -18.39 -25.21 8.18
N TYR A 35 -17.66 -25.88 9.08
CA TYR A 35 -16.42 -25.33 9.66
C TYR A 35 -15.38 -25.03 8.57
N ALA A 36 -15.12 -25.99 7.69
CA ALA A 36 -14.20 -25.81 6.59
C ALA A 36 -14.67 -24.75 5.59
N ALA A 37 -15.96 -24.71 5.27
CA ALA A 37 -16.52 -23.70 4.37
C ALA A 37 -16.33 -22.29 4.93
N LEU A 38 -16.67 -22.08 6.21
CA LEU A 38 -16.56 -20.78 6.87
C LEU A 38 -15.11 -20.32 7.00
N ASN A 39 -14.18 -21.21 7.38
CA ASN A 39 -12.76 -20.88 7.44
C ASN A 39 -12.18 -20.52 6.07
N LYS A 40 -12.56 -21.26 5.01
CA LYS A 40 -12.16 -20.92 3.64
C LYS A 40 -12.68 -19.53 3.24
N SER A 41 -13.97 -19.27 3.47
CA SER A 41 -14.57 -17.97 3.18
C SER A 41 -13.90 -16.83 3.95
N ALA A 42 -13.60 -17.03 5.24
CA ALA A 42 -12.93 -16.04 6.06
C ALA A 42 -11.52 -15.72 5.56
N LEU A 43 -10.74 -16.75 5.21
CA LEU A 43 -9.39 -16.57 4.68
C LEU A 43 -9.38 -15.87 3.32
N LEU A 44 -10.27 -16.27 2.41
CA LEU A 44 -10.41 -15.64 1.10
C LEU A 44 -10.79 -14.16 1.22
N LEU A 45 -11.77 -13.86 2.09
CA LEU A 45 -12.20 -12.49 2.34
C LEU A 45 -11.08 -11.65 2.95
N LEU A 46 -10.41 -12.17 3.99
CA LEU A 46 -9.28 -11.50 4.64
C LEU A 46 -8.17 -11.15 3.64
N THR A 47 -7.78 -12.12 2.83
CA THR A 47 -6.73 -11.94 1.81
C THR A 47 -7.12 -10.86 0.81
N ALA A 48 -8.34 -10.94 0.25
CA ALA A 48 -8.82 -9.99 -0.75
C ALA A 48 -8.93 -8.57 -0.19
N LYS A 49 -9.49 -8.42 1.03
CA LYS A 49 -9.65 -7.11 1.67
C LYS A 49 -8.29 -6.49 2.04
N PHE A 50 -7.33 -7.30 2.45
CA PHE A 50 -5.97 -6.82 2.73
C PHE A 50 -5.23 -6.42 1.44
N GLU A 51 -5.39 -7.16 0.35
CA GLU A 51 -4.85 -6.75 -0.95
C GLU A 51 -5.43 -5.40 -1.39
N VAL A 52 -6.76 -5.21 -1.27
CA VAL A 52 -7.40 -3.92 -1.56
C VAL A 52 -6.86 -2.80 -0.68
N PHE A 53 -6.70 -3.05 0.62
CA PHE A 53 -6.08 -2.08 1.53
C PHE A 53 -4.69 -1.64 1.06
N VAL A 54 -3.82 -2.58 0.68
CA VAL A 54 -2.45 -2.27 0.22
C VAL A 54 -2.46 -1.40 -1.04
N GLU A 55 -3.34 -1.68 -2.00
CA GLU A 55 -3.45 -0.86 -3.21
C GLU A 55 -4.00 0.54 -2.92
N ASP A 56 -4.98 0.61 -2.02
CA ASP A 56 -5.68 1.84 -1.69
C ASP A 56 -4.84 2.75 -0.80
N VAL A 57 -4.06 2.21 0.14
CA VAL A 57 -3.17 3.03 0.98
C VAL A 57 -2.04 3.65 0.16
N VAL A 58 -1.51 2.93 -0.84
CA VAL A 58 -0.54 3.48 -1.78
C VAL A 58 -1.19 4.54 -2.67
N ARG A 59 -2.44 4.32 -3.11
CA ARG A 59 -3.22 5.32 -3.87
C ARG A 59 -3.36 6.61 -3.07
N GLU A 60 -3.90 6.50 -1.85
CA GLU A 60 -4.17 7.64 -0.98
C GLU A 60 -2.89 8.42 -0.69
N TYR A 61 -1.78 7.73 -0.42
CA TYR A 61 -0.48 8.40 -0.23
C TYR A 61 -0.06 9.24 -1.45
N ILE A 62 -0.24 8.71 -2.68
CA ILE A 62 0.07 9.45 -3.92
C ILE A 62 -0.91 10.63 -4.10
N GLU A 63 -2.19 10.42 -3.82
CA GLU A 63 -3.22 11.46 -3.89
C GLU A 63 -2.90 12.62 -2.94
N GLU A 64 -2.50 12.34 -1.70
CA GLU A 64 -2.06 13.35 -0.73
C GLU A 64 -0.85 14.13 -1.23
N ILE A 65 0.17 13.47 -1.79
CA ILE A 65 1.32 14.17 -2.41
C ILE A 65 0.85 15.10 -3.54
N ASN A 66 -0.08 14.65 -4.37
CA ASN A 66 -0.60 15.45 -5.48
C ASN A 66 -1.41 16.65 -4.98
N LEU A 67 -2.19 16.49 -3.90
CA LEU A 67 -2.95 17.57 -3.27
C LEU A 67 -2.05 18.67 -2.69
N MET A 68 -0.82 18.34 -2.27
CA MET A 68 0.16 19.34 -1.83
C MET A 68 0.61 20.29 -2.96
N ASN A 69 0.38 19.92 -4.24
CA ASN A 69 0.75 20.69 -5.43
C ASN A 69 2.22 21.17 -5.39
N LEU A 70 3.11 20.21 -5.13
CA LEU A 70 4.54 20.46 -4.96
C LEU A 70 5.16 21.01 -6.24
N THR A 71 6.26 21.74 -6.08
CA THR A 71 7.12 22.07 -7.21
C THR A 71 7.90 20.82 -7.64
N ASN A 72 8.17 20.70 -8.93
CA ASN A 72 9.03 19.67 -9.51
C ASN A 72 10.40 19.53 -8.79
N LEU A 73 10.93 20.60 -8.20
CA LEU A 73 12.20 20.57 -7.46
C LEU A 73 12.12 19.81 -6.13
N LEU A 74 10.93 19.69 -5.53
CA LEU A 74 10.72 18.98 -4.26
C LEU A 74 10.29 17.52 -4.46
N ILE A 75 9.87 17.16 -5.67
CA ILE A 75 9.60 15.77 -6.02
C ILE A 75 10.94 15.05 -6.16
N SER A 76 11.10 13.95 -5.46
CA SER A 76 12.31 13.13 -5.53
C SER A 76 12.51 12.54 -6.92
N ASP A 77 13.78 12.33 -7.30
CA ASP A 77 14.10 11.76 -8.61
C ASP A 77 13.54 10.34 -8.80
N GLN A 78 13.39 9.56 -7.73
CA GLN A 78 12.78 8.24 -7.81
C GLN A 78 11.29 8.33 -8.17
N LEU A 79 10.52 9.23 -7.56
CA LEU A 79 9.12 9.45 -7.93
C LEU A 79 9.01 10.03 -9.36
N LYS A 80 9.89 10.96 -9.74
CA LYS A 80 9.95 11.48 -11.11
C LYS A 80 10.18 10.39 -12.14
N MET A 81 11.12 9.49 -11.87
CA MET A 81 11.43 8.36 -12.73
C MET A 81 10.25 7.39 -12.83
N LYS A 82 9.59 7.08 -11.71
CA LYS A 82 8.41 6.19 -11.70
C LYS A 82 7.25 6.76 -12.50
N HIS A 83 6.98 8.05 -12.32
CA HIS A 83 6.01 8.77 -13.12
C HIS A 83 6.35 8.72 -14.61
N SER A 84 7.58 9.10 -14.96
CA SER A 84 8.03 9.18 -16.36
C SER A 84 7.94 7.83 -17.06
N VAL A 85 8.38 6.74 -16.41
CA VAL A 85 8.30 5.39 -16.96
C VAL A 85 6.84 4.96 -17.18
N THR A 86 5.93 5.31 -16.26
CA THR A 86 4.51 5.00 -16.39
C THR A 86 3.89 5.72 -17.58
N ARG A 87 4.09 7.03 -17.68
CA ARG A 87 3.57 7.84 -18.79
C ARG A 87 4.15 7.44 -20.15
N ILE A 88 5.44 7.09 -20.21
CA ILE A 88 6.07 6.57 -21.43
C ILE A 88 5.40 5.26 -21.85
N LYS A 89 5.18 4.32 -20.92
CA LYS A 89 4.54 3.03 -21.24
C LYS A 89 3.14 3.19 -21.83
N GLU A 90 2.37 4.16 -21.35
CA GLU A 90 1.03 4.44 -21.86
C GLU A 90 1.02 4.89 -23.33
N ILE A 91 2.11 5.49 -23.81
CA ILE A 91 2.24 5.96 -25.19
C ILE A 91 3.05 5.05 -26.10
N LEU A 92 3.71 4.01 -25.57
CA LEU A 92 4.55 3.10 -26.38
C LEU A 92 3.75 2.48 -27.54
N ASP A 93 2.53 2.02 -27.27
CA ASP A 93 1.68 1.38 -28.28
C ASP A 93 1.09 2.37 -29.29
N ILE A 94 1.13 3.67 -29.00
CA ILE A 94 0.59 4.74 -29.86
C ILE A 94 1.66 5.68 -30.40
N ILE A 95 2.94 5.35 -30.23
CA ILE A 95 4.04 6.29 -30.50
C ILE A 95 4.16 6.66 -31.98
N GLU A 96 3.75 5.79 -32.90
CA GLU A 96 3.72 6.04 -34.34
C GLU A 96 2.30 6.32 -34.89
N HIS A 97 1.26 6.23 -34.04
CA HIS A 97 -0.11 6.39 -34.50
C HIS A 97 -0.40 7.84 -34.95
N PRO A 98 -0.84 8.07 -36.19
CA PRO A 98 -0.96 9.43 -36.75
C PRO A 98 -2.04 10.28 -36.04
N ASN A 99 -3.09 9.65 -35.52
CA ASN A 99 -4.21 10.35 -34.87
C ASN A 99 -4.03 10.54 -33.35
N LYS A 100 -2.84 10.22 -32.81
CA LYS A 100 -2.55 10.24 -31.37
C LYS A 100 -1.46 11.23 -30.98
N GLU A 101 -1.14 12.17 -31.87
CA GLU A 101 -0.09 13.15 -31.67
C GLU A 101 -0.29 14.01 -30.43
N GLU A 102 -1.50 14.51 -30.19
CA GLU A 102 -1.82 15.34 -29.04
C GLU A 102 -1.53 14.62 -27.71
N GLN A 103 -1.93 13.36 -27.59
CA GLN A 103 -1.69 12.52 -26.40
C GLN A 103 -0.19 12.32 -26.15
N ARG A 104 0.59 12.08 -27.22
CA ARG A 104 2.06 11.96 -27.09
C ARG A 104 2.70 13.26 -26.65
N MET A 105 2.28 14.38 -27.26
CA MET A 105 2.82 15.70 -26.94
C MET A 105 2.51 16.09 -25.49
N GLU A 106 1.32 15.78 -24.99
CA GLU A 106 0.94 15.99 -23.59
C GLU A 106 1.91 15.27 -22.64
N VAL A 107 2.14 13.97 -22.88
CA VAL A 107 3.08 13.16 -22.08
C VAL A 107 4.50 13.74 -22.10
N PHE A 108 5.02 14.12 -23.27
CA PHE A 108 6.37 14.70 -23.34
C PHE A 108 6.46 16.06 -22.66
N LYS A 109 5.43 16.91 -22.75
CA LYS A 109 5.38 18.20 -22.04
C LYS A 109 5.33 18.00 -20.53
N GLU A 110 4.51 17.07 -20.06
CA GLU A 110 4.39 16.71 -18.65
C GLU A 110 5.73 16.22 -18.09
N ILE A 111 6.39 15.29 -18.78
CA ILE A 111 7.73 14.81 -18.39
C ILE A 111 8.74 15.97 -18.43
N ALA A 112 8.74 16.81 -19.47
CA ALA A 112 9.67 17.94 -19.55
C ALA A 112 9.48 18.93 -18.39
N LYS A 113 8.24 19.23 -18.00
CA LYS A 113 7.91 20.05 -16.83
C LYS A 113 8.46 19.43 -15.54
N LEU A 114 8.28 18.12 -15.38
CA LEU A 114 8.75 17.39 -14.19
C LEU A 114 10.28 17.38 -14.02
N TRP A 115 11.03 17.39 -15.13
CA TRP A 115 12.50 17.40 -15.14
C TRP A 115 13.12 18.77 -15.39
N SER A 116 12.30 19.83 -15.44
CA SER A 116 12.74 21.20 -15.61
C SER A 116 13.63 21.65 -14.45
N SER A 117 14.66 22.45 -14.74
CA SER A 117 15.48 23.09 -13.71
C SER A 117 14.80 24.32 -13.11
N LYS A 118 13.71 24.79 -13.72
CA LYS A 118 12.88 25.88 -13.18
C LYS A 118 11.85 25.28 -12.23
N ALA A 119 11.58 26.00 -11.14
CA ALA A 119 10.53 25.65 -10.21
C ALA A 119 9.16 25.78 -10.89
N GLU A 120 8.50 24.64 -11.11
CA GLU A 120 7.17 24.56 -11.70
C GLU A 120 6.29 23.67 -10.83
N ASN A 121 5.10 24.14 -10.47
CA ASN A 121 4.11 23.33 -9.74
C ASN A 121 3.70 22.15 -10.61
N PHE A 122 3.71 20.95 -10.07
CA PHE A 122 3.38 19.73 -10.80
C PHE A 122 2.03 19.18 -10.34
N ASP A 123 1.14 18.95 -11.29
CA ASP A 123 -0.29 18.80 -10.99
C ASP A 123 -0.64 17.39 -10.48
N SER A 124 -0.06 16.33 -11.05
CA SER A 124 -0.44 14.95 -10.68
C SER A 124 0.61 13.90 -11.04
N LEU A 125 1.24 13.30 -10.05
CA LEU A 125 2.06 12.10 -10.20
C LEU A 125 1.17 10.88 -10.48
N ASN A 126 1.30 10.34 -11.70
CA ASN A 126 0.84 9.00 -12.05
C ASN A 126 1.86 7.91 -11.62
N ILE A 127 1.62 7.25 -10.49
CA ILE A 127 2.46 6.16 -9.97
C ILE A 127 1.64 4.88 -9.85
N PRO A 128 2.14 3.71 -10.34
CA PRO A 128 1.39 2.46 -10.27
C PRO A 128 1.19 1.99 -8.82
N ASN A 129 -0.06 1.77 -8.45
CA ASN A 129 -0.50 1.38 -7.12
C ASN A 129 -1.30 0.07 -7.09
N LYS A 130 -1.47 -0.61 -8.23
CA LYS A 130 -2.25 -1.84 -8.36
C LYS A 130 -1.36 -3.08 -8.48
N PHE A 131 -1.79 -4.18 -7.86
CA PHE A 131 -1.18 -5.47 -8.08
C PHE A 131 -1.27 -5.85 -9.56
N ASN A 132 -0.24 -6.51 -10.07
CA ASN A 132 -0.31 -7.08 -11.41
C ASN A 132 -1.32 -8.23 -11.41
N TYR A 133 -2.15 -8.31 -12.45
CA TYR A 133 -3.18 -9.34 -12.57
C TYR A 133 -2.61 -10.75 -12.34
N GLY A 134 -3.20 -11.48 -11.39
CA GLY A 134 -2.82 -12.85 -11.02
C GLY A 134 -1.51 -12.96 -10.21
N LYS A 135 -0.85 -11.86 -9.85
CA LYS A 135 0.34 -11.86 -8.99
C LYS A 135 -0.01 -11.28 -7.62
N HIS A 136 0.35 -12.00 -6.57
CA HIS A 136 0.00 -11.67 -5.19
C HIS A 136 1.15 -12.05 -4.24
N GLY A 137 1.01 -11.70 -2.96
CA GLY A 137 1.95 -12.04 -1.91
C GLY A 137 3.06 -11.01 -1.70
N SER A 138 4.04 -11.36 -0.85
CA SER A 138 4.95 -10.39 -0.26
C SER A 138 5.80 -9.63 -1.30
N LYS A 139 6.23 -10.32 -2.36
CA LYS A 139 7.06 -9.73 -3.42
C LYS A 139 6.34 -8.66 -4.22
N GLU A 140 5.05 -8.82 -4.47
CA GLU A 140 4.29 -7.80 -5.19
C GLU A 140 3.98 -6.61 -4.27
N MET A 141 3.76 -6.86 -2.97
CA MET A 141 3.64 -5.77 -1.99
C MET A 141 4.92 -4.91 -1.95
N GLU A 142 6.09 -5.53 -1.85
CA GLU A 142 7.38 -4.80 -1.90
C GLU A 142 7.52 -3.96 -3.17
N LYS A 143 7.08 -4.47 -4.33
CA LYS A 143 7.13 -3.71 -5.58
C LYS A 143 6.22 -2.48 -5.54
N LEU A 144 5.02 -2.61 -4.97
CA LEU A 144 4.10 -1.49 -4.80
C LEU A 144 4.70 -0.42 -3.90
N PHE A 145 5.19 -0.81 -2.72
CA PHE A 145 5.79 0.12 -1.76
C PHE A 145 7.08 0.75 -2.28
N LYS A 146 7.87 0.03 -3.08
CA LYS A 146 9.04 0.59 -3.77
C LYS A 146 8.68 1.67 -4.79
N ASN A 147 7.47 1.67 -5.34
CA ASN A 147 7.02 2.75 -6.22
C ASN A 147 6.84 4.08 -5.48
N ILE A 148 6.63 4.02 -4.16
CA ILE A 148 6.55 5.17 -3.26
C ILE A 148 7.75 5.24 -2.30
N GLU A 149 8.92 4.79 -2.77
CA GLU A 149 10.22 4.95 -2.10
C GLU A 149 10.44 4.14 -0.81
N ILE A 150 9.58 3.15 -0.55
CA ILE A 150 9.77 2.22 0.56
C ILE A 150 10.39 0.93 0.01
N GLU A 151 11.72 0.84 0.05
CA GLU A 151 12.48 -0.26 -0.56
C GLU A 151 12.16 -1.64 0.03
N ASN A 152 11.93 -1.73 1.35
CA ASN A 152 11.56 -2.98 2.01
C ASN A 152 10.55 -2.73 3.15
N VAL A 153 9.26 -2.77 2.79
CA VAL A 153 8.16 -2.49 3.73
C VAL A 153 8.18 -3.39 4.97
N PHE A 154 8.67 -4.63 4.87
CA PHE A 154 8.70 -5.58 6.00
C PHE A 154 9.88 -5.34 6.95
N GLU A 155 10.94 -4.66 6.49
CA GLU A 155 12.02 -4.19 7.35
C GLU A 155 11.72 -2.80 7.93
N THR A 156 11.00 -1.97 7.19
CA THR A 156 10.55 -0.65 7.63
C THR A 156 9.47 -0.75 8.71
N ILE A 157 8.47 -1.61 8.51
CA ILE A 157 7.34 -1.79 9.43
C ILE A 157 7.53 -3.09 10.20
N LYS A 158 8.05 -2.99 11.42
CA LYS A 158 8.31 -4.14 12.30
C LYS A 158 7.22 -4.28 13.35
N LEU A 159 6.69 -5.49 13.48
CA LEU A 159 5.77 -5.86 14.55
C LEU A 159 6.47 -6.77 15.56
N TYR A 160 6.08 -6.63 16.83
CA TYR A 160 6.63 -7.40 17.94
C TYR A 160 5.53 -8.19 18.64
N THR A 161 5.83 -9.37 19.15
CA THR A 161 4.89 -10.12 20.00
C THR A 161 4.63 -9.35 21.30
N ASP A 162 3.38 -9.40 21.78
CA ASP A 162 3.05 -8.79 23.07
C ASP A 162 3.73 -9.59 24.19
N GLN A 163 4.43 -8.89 25.09
CA GLN A 163 5.15 -9.51 26.19
C GLN A 163 4.19 -10.17 27.19
N ASN A 164 4.06 -11.49 27.13
CA ASN A 164 3.62 -12.26 28.30
C ASN A 164 4.86 -12.98 28.86
N ASP A 165 5.34 -12.52 30.02
CA ASP A 165 6.23 -13.22 30.96
C ASP A 165 7.72 -13.46 30.60
N SER A 166 8.46 -12.49 30.07
CA SER A 166 9.93 -12.62 30.05
C SER A 166 10.66 -11.30 30.32
N MET A 167 11.53 -11.33 31.35
CA MET A 167 12.44 -10.25 31.77
C MET A 167 13.47 -9.80 30.71
N ILE A 168 13.34 -10.26 29.47
CA ILE A 168 14.16 -9.82 28.35
C ILE A 168 13.39 -8.69 27.67
N SER A 169 13.88 -7.47 27.85
CA SER A 169 13.38 -6.27 27.18
C SER A 169 13.56 -6.40 25.66
N GLY A 170 12.48 -6.79 24.98
CA GLY A 170 12.38 -6.91 23.53
C GLY A 170 11.50 -8.10 23.14
N GLY A 171 10.27 -7.85 22.67
CA GLY A 171 9.43 -8.91 22.09
C GLY A 171 10.07 -9.52 20.83
N GLU A 172 9.60 -10.69 20.41
CA GLU A 172 10.08 -11.32 19.18
C GLU A 172 9.50 -10.61 17.95
N ILE A 173 10.31 -10.44 16.90
CA ILE A 173 9.85 -9.85 15.64
C ILE A 173 8.94 -10.84 14.94
N ILE A 174 7.73 -10.39 14.60
CA ILE A 174 6.75 -11.19 13.86
C ILE A 174 7.16 -11.21 12.37
N ASP A 175 7.28 -12.40 11.78
CA ASP A 175 7.59 -12.57 10.36
C ASP A 175 6.35 -12.32 9.48
N LEU A 176 6.05 -11.04 9.26
CA LEU A 176 4.96 -10.58 8.39
C LEU A 176 5.12 -11.05 6.93
N ARG A 177 6.36 -11.13 6.45
CA ARG A 177 6.65 -11.65 5.10
C ARG A 177 6.23 -13.12 5.00
N GLY A 178 6.60 -13.94 5.98
CA GLY A 178 6.19 -15.33 6.09
C GLY A 178 4.68 -15.49 6.17
N ILE A 179 4.02 -14.69 7.01
CA ILE A 179 2.56 -14.69 7.17
C ILE A 179 1.85 -14.41 5.84
N ILE A 180 2.22 -13.33 5.14
CA ILE A 180 1.59 -12.95 3.86
C ILE A 180 1.78 -14.04 2.81
N ASN A 181 2.98 -14.62 2.72
CA ASN A 181 3.23 -15.72 1.79
C ASN A 181 2.43 -16.97 2.15
N ASN A 182 2.27 -17.27 3.44
CA ASN A 182 1.46 -18.41 3.87
C ASN A 182 -0.02 -18.22 3.51
N ILE A 183 -0.60 -17.06 3.83
CA ILE A 183 -1.99 -16.70 3.50
C ILE A 183 -2.21 -16.75 1.98
N THR A 184 -1.27 -16.19 1.20
CA THR A 184 -1.34 -16.22 -0.28
C THR A 184 -1.32 -17.65 -0.81
N ASN A 185 -0.45 -18.51 -0.27
CA ASN A 185 -0.38 -19.91 -0.67
C ASN A 185 -1.67 -20.66 -0.34
N GLN A 186 -2.23 -20.46 0.85
CA GLN A 186 -3.49 -21.07 1.25
C GLN A 186 -4.66 -20.57 0.39
N ARG A 187 -4.71 -19.26 0.06
CA ARG A 187 -5.69 -18.70 -0.87
C ARG A 187 -5.58 -19.35 -2.25
N ASN A 188 -4.38 -19.54 -2.77
CA ASN A 188 -4.15 -20.16 -4.08
C ASN A 188 -4.58 -21.63 -4.10
N LYS A 189 -4.33 -22.37 -3.02
CA LYS A 189 -4.81 -23.75 -2.84
C LYS A 189 -6.33 -23.83 -2.90
N ILE A 190 -7.02 -22.95 -2.16
CA ILE A 190 -8.48 -22.90 -2.17
C ILE A 190 -9.01 -22.50 -3.55
N SER A 191 -8.44 -21.46 -4.17
CA SER A 191 -9.00 -20.86 -5.39
C SER A 191 -8.71 -21.65 -6.66
N HIS A 192 -7.60 -22.39 -6.72
CA HIS A 192 -7.13 -23.04 -7.95
C HIS A 192 -7.02 -24.57 -7.85
N GLN A 193 -6.91 -25.13 -6.65
CA GLN A 193 -6.71 -26.57 -6.45
C GLN A 193 -7.92 -27.24 -5.77
N ASP A 194 -8.95 -26.45 -5.41
CA ASP A 194 -10.10 -26.88 -4.59
C ASP A 194 -9.68 -27.62 -3.31
N GLU A 195 -8.46 -27.32 -2.84
CA GLU A 195 -7.92 -27.88 -1.62
C GLU A 195 -8.58 -27.21 -0.41
N THR A 196 -8.89 -28.01 0.60
CA THR A 196 -9.32 -27.49 1.90
C THR A 196 -8.12 -27.52 2.84
N PRO A 197 -7.33 -26.43 2.94
CA PRO A 197 -6.25 -26.36 3.89
C PRO A 197 -6.81 -26.56 5.30
N ASN A 198 -6.08 -27.28 6.15
CA ASN A 198 -6.46 -27.48 7.55
C ASN A 198 -6.16 -26.21 8.35
N ILE A 199 -6.93 -25.15 8.08
CA ILE A 199 -6.85 -23.86 8.74
C ILE A 199 -7.99 -23.73 9.74
N THR A 200 -7.65 -23.25 10.92
CA THR A 200 -8.58 -23.06 12.03
C THR A 200 -9.04 -21.61 12.13
N HIS A 201 -10.20 -21.41 12.76
CA HIS A 201 -10.73 -20.07 13.04
C HIS A 201 -9.74 -19.21 13.88
N LYS A 202 -8.94 -19.86 14.74
CA LYS A 202 -7.91 -19.18 15.57
C LYS A 202 -6.75 -18.67 14.73
N GLU A 203 -6.23 -19.49 13.82
CA GLU A 203 -5.16 -19.04 12.91
C GLU A 203 -5.61 -17.87 12.02
N ILE A 204 -6.86 -17.88 11.56
CA ILE A 204 -7.41 -16.76 10.77
C ILE A 204 -7.55 -15.51 11.64
N ALA A 205 -7.95 -15.65 12.92
CA ALA A 205 -8.00 -14.55 13.86
C ALA A 205 -6.60 -13.94 14.12
N ASP A 206 -5.58 -14.79 14.26
CA ASP A 206 -4.19 -14.35 14.41
C ASP A 206 -3.73 -13.58 13.16
N TYR A 207 -4.01 -14.10 11.96
CA TYR A 207 -3.74 -13.39 10.71
C TYR A 207 -4.43 -12.04 10.65
N ALA A 208 -5.73 -11.98 10.95
CA ALA A 208 -6.49 -10.73 10.97
C ALA A 208 -5.86 -9.71 11.93
N SER A 209 -5.45 -10.16 13.12
CA SER A 209 -4.76 -9.33 14.11
C SER A 209 -3.42 -8.80 13.59
N TYR A 210 -2.56 -9.67 13.05
CA TYR A 210 -1.25 -9.24 12.51
C TYR A 210 -1.38 -8.28 11.34
N LEU A 211 -2.32 -8.55 10.41
CA LEU A 211 -2.56 -7.67 9.27
C LEU A 211 -3.13 -6.33 9.71
N ASN A 212 -4.01 -6.26 10.72
CA ASN A 212 -4.51 -4.99 11.25
C ASN A 212 -3.38 -4.16 11.89
N ARG A 213 -2.57 -4.80 12.75
CA ARG A 213 -1.43 -4.16 13.40
C ARG A 213 -0.44 -3.61 12.37
N PHE A 214 -0.12 -4.39 11.35
CA PHE A 214 0.75 -3.96 10.25
C PHE A 214 0.15 -2.76 9.51
N SER A 215 -1.13 -2.83 9.17
CA SER A 215 -1.85 -1.77 8.45
C SER A 215 -1.82 -0.46 9.23
N LYS A 216 -2.00 -0.51 10.55
CA LYS A 216 -1.94 0.66 11.42
C LYS A 216 -0.55 1.29 11.47
N GLU A 217 0.49 0.49 11.68
CA GLU A 217 1.88 0.98 11.73
C GLU A 217 2.32 1.53 10.37
N LEU A 218 1.90 0.89 9.27
CA LEU A 218 2.13 1.38 7.93
C LEU A 218 1.48 2.76 7.70
N CYS A 219 0.21 2.95 8.04
CA CYS A 219 -0.45 4.25 7.92
C CYS A 219 0.26 5.31 8.76
N THR A 220 0.64 4.98 9.99
CA THR A 220 1.40 5.90 10.86
C THR A 220 2.72 6.33 10.20
N TYR A 221 3.45 5.39 9.59
CA TYR A 221 4.69 5.68 8.88
C TYR A 221 4.48 6.59 7.64
N LEU A 222 3.43 6.31 6.86
CA LEU A 222 3.09 7.09 5.67
C LEU A 222 2.65 8.51 6.03
N GLU A 223 1.83 8.67 7.05
CA GLU A 223 1.39 9.97 7.57
C GLU A 223 2.57 10.79 8.09
N ALA A 224 3.50 10.17 8.81
CA ALA A 224 4.73 10.84 9.23
C ALA A 224 5.58 11.31 8.03
N SER A 225 5.67 10.49 6.99
CA SER A 225 6.37 10.83 5.74
C SER A 225 5.71 12.00 5.02
N LEU A 226 4.37 12.02 4.92
CA LEU A 226 3.61 13.14 4.35
C LEU A 226 3.82 14.43 5.14
N LEU A 227 3.81 14.35 6.48
CA LEU A 227 4.03 15.51 7.34
C LEU A 227 5.41 16.12 7.13
N LEU A 228 6.46 15.29 7.02
CA LEU A 228 7.82 15.74 6.74
C LEU A 228 7.92 16.43 5.37
N LEU A 229 7.29 15.85 4.34
CA LEU A 229 7.27 16.42 2.99
C LEU A 229 6.55 17.78 2.97
N GLN A 230 5.41 17.89 3.65
CA GLN A 230 4.68 19.14 3.78
C GLN A 230 5.52 20.23 4.48
N GLN A 231 6.22 19.89 5.56
CA GLN A 231 7.12 20.82 6.26
C GLN A 231 8.26 21.31 5.35
N GLN A 232 8.83 20.44 4.53
CA GLN A 232 9.86 20.81 3.56
C GLN A 232 9.32 21.78 2.50
N PHE A 233 8.09 21.56 2.03
CA PHE A 233 7.43 22.44 1.08
C PHE A 233 7.16 23.82 1.68
N ASP A 234 6.58 23.89 2.87
CA ASP A 234 6.28 25.15 3.55
C ASP A 234 7.55 25.97 3.83
N THR A 235 8.63 25.30 4.26
CA THR A 235 9.94 25.94 4.47
C THR A 235 10.49 26.52 3.17
N SER A 236 10.38 25.78 2.06
CA SER A 236 10.86 26.22 0.74
C SER A 236 10.07 27.43 0.23
N ARG A 237 8.74 27.47 0.47
CA ARG A 237 7.90 28.62 0.13
C ARG A 237 8.25 29.86 0.93
N GLN A 238 8.47 29.72 2.23
CA GLN A 238 8.87 30.84 3.10
C GLN A 238 10.22 31.43 2.67
N ALA A 239 11.20 30.57 2.36
CA ALA A 239 12.52 31.01 1.88
C ALA A 239 12.43 31.79 0.55
N ALA A 240 11.58 31.35 -0.38
CA ALA A 240 11.33 32.07 -1.64
C ALA A 240 10.68 33.44 -1.40
N SER A 241 9.68 33.53 -0.52
CA SER A 241 8.99 34.80 -0.21
C SER A 241 9.87 35.82 0.53
N GLY A 242 10.79 35.36 1.38
CA GLY A 242 11.71 36.24 2.12
C GLY A 242 12.81 36.86 1.25
N GLN A 243 13.17 36.21 0.13
CA GLN A 243 14.14 36.75 -0.84
C GLN A 243 13.54 37.88 -1.70
N GLU A 244 12.23 37.88 -1.95
CA GLU A 244 11.56 38.95 -2.71
C GLU A 244 11.40 40.25 -1.90
N THR A 245 11.37 40.18 -0.56
CA THR A 245 11.24 41.37 0.30
C THR A 245 12.55 42.10 0.62
N ALA A 246 13.70 41.56 0.20
CA ALA A 246 15.03 42.08 0.52
C ALA A 246 15.72 42.82 -0.65
N ILE A 247 14.98 43.15 -1.72
CA ILE A 247 15.47 43.86 -2.92
C ILE A 247 14.89 45.27 -2.99
#